data_AF-A0A084ET81-F1
#
_entry.id   AF-A0A084ET81-F1
#
_cell.length_a   1.000
_cell.length_b   1.000
_cell.length_c   1.000
_cell.angle_alpha   90.00
_cell.angle_beta   90.00
_cell.angle_gamma   90.00
#
_symmetry.space_group_name_H-M   'P 1'
#
loop_
_entity.id
_entity.type
_entity.pdbx_description
1 polymer ?
#
loop_
_entity_poly.entity_id
_entity_poly.type
_entity_poly.pdbx_seq_one_letter_code
_entity_poly.pdbx_strand_id
1 'polypeptide(L)'
;MLVSKSRRALLRGLAVAPVAASVVASPWGGTLAALHRRYDDEPAMMERTKEGRSISRFRYHNAERWMTTLAADFLTEPRFAQEALHRAGFVTQQALCAYLLDIGFSDAWNARHIKQDIAKALAYANACGFGHGCPDMTRLAVILSPYWKWGYHYDDWEEDRPRTGGFIPATITPLVRALVDRVHDVTGHPRPKGCQRRRQEAWS
;
A
#
# COMPACT_ATOMS: atom_id res chain seq x y z
N MET A 1 32.26 35.13 -59.48
CA MET A 1 32.27 35.24 -58.00
C MET A 1 30.87 34.99 -57.48
N LEU A 2 30.61 33.84 -56.87
CA LEU A 2 29.36 33.55 -56.17
C LEU A 2 29.69 32.61 -55.00
N VAL A 3 29.79 33.16 -53.79
CA VAL A 3 29.93 32.39 -52.55
C VAL A 3 28.55 32.26 -51.91
N SER A 4 28.01 31.05 -51.97
CA SER A 4 26.79 30.63 -51.28
C SER A 4 27.02 30.64 -49.76
N LYS A 5 26.30 31.49 -49.02
CA LYS A 5 26.27 31.43 -47.55
C LYS A 5 25.19 30.45 -47.10
N SER A 6 25.63 29.26 -46.72
CA SER A 6 24.81 28.17 -46.16
C SER A 6 24.11 28.60 -44.86
N ARG A 7 22.79 28.45 -44.82
CA ARG A 7 21.89 28.75 -43.67
C ARG A 7 22.11 27.86 -42.43
N ARG A 8 23.15 27.01 -42.42
CA ARG A 8 23.35 25.94 -41.43
C ARG A 8 24.19 26.34 -40.20
N ALA A 9 24.65 27.59 -40.12
CA ALA A 9 25.56 28.05 -39.06
C ALA A 9 24.89 28.75 -37.86
N LEU A 10 23.56 28.95 -37.87
CA LEU A 10 22.86 29.79 -36.88
C LEU A 10 22.18 29.04 -35.72
N LEU A 11 22.33 27.71 -35.58
CA LEU A 11 21.60 26.92 -34.57
C LEU A 11 22.49 26.25 -33.49
N ARG A 12 23.71 26.76 -33.24
CA ARG A 12 24.64 26.16 -32.26
C ARG A 12 24.90 26.98 -31.00
N GLY A 13 23.92 27.77 -30.55
CA GLY A 13 24.08 28.68 -29.41
C GLY A 13 22.96 28.62 -28.38
N LEU A 14 22.46 27.44 -28.00
CA LEU A 14 21.58 27.29 -26.84
C LEU A 14 22.35 26.53 -25.76
N ALA A 15 23.02 27.29 -24.90
CA ALA A 15 23.54 26.79 -23.64
C ALA A 15 22.37 26.33 -22.78
N VAL A 16 22.33 25.04 -22.46
CA VAL A 16 21.44 24.48 -21.45
C VAL A 16 21.94 24.97 -20.10
N ALA A 17 21.35 26.07 -19.59
CA ALA A 17 21.56 26.46 -18.21
C ALA A 17 21.03 25.32 -17.31
N PRO A 18 21.76 24.88 -16.28
CA PRO A 18 21.26 23.90 -15.35
C PRO A 18 20.09 24.54 -14.61
N VAL A 19 18.88 24.03 -14.83
CA VAL A 19 17.73 24.35 -13.99
C VAL A 19 18.10 23.82 -12.60
N ALA A 20 18.42 24.72 -11.69
CA ALA A 20 18.52 24.37 -10.28
C ALA A 20 17.15 23.84 -9.85
N ALA A 21 17.04 22.52 -9.76
CA ALA A 21 15.87 21.87 -9.20
C ALA A 21 15.76 22.34 -7.74
N SER A 22 14.85 23.26 -7.48
CA SER A 22 14.47 23.60 -6.11
C SER A 22 14.00 22.31 -5.46
N VAL A 23 14.73 21.85 -4.44
CA VAL A 23 14.31 20.75 -3.58
C VAL A 23 13.10 21.26 -2.81
N VAL A 24 11.90 21.11 -3.40
CA VAL A 24 10.65 21.34 -2.70
C VAL A 24 10.65 20.35 -1.54
N ALA A 25 10.75 20.88 -0.32
CA ALA A 25 10.66 20.06 0.89
C ALA A 25 9.38 19.23 0.80
N SER A 26 9.51 17.91 1.01
CA SER A 26 8.35 17.01 0.96
C SER A 26 7.26 17.55 1.89
N PRO A 27 5.99 17.64 1.45
CA PRO A 27 4.89 18.14 2.28
C PRO A 27 4.68 17.29 3.55
N TRP A 28 5.29 16.10 3.62
CA TRP A 28 5.22 15.18 4.75
C TRP A 28 6.52 15.09 5.56
N GLY A 29 7.51 15.95 5.30
CA GLY A 29 8.84 15.86 5.91
C GLY A 29 8.80 15.83 7.45
N GLY A 30 7.96 16.67 8.07
CA GLY A 30 7.81 16.71 9.53
C GLY A 30 7.15 15.46 10.13
N THR A 31 6.05 15.00 9.52
CA THR A 31 5.32 13.81 10.00
C THR A 31 6.12 12.53 9.80
N LEU A 32 6.82 12.40 8.66
CA LEU A 32 7.72 11.26 8.39
C LEU A 32 8.94 11.25 9.30
N ALA A 33 9.56 12.40 9.57
CA ALA A 33 10.69 12.47 10.50
C ALA A 33 10.30 11.98 11.91
N ALA A 34 9.08 12.25 12.35
CA ALA A 34 8.57 11.72 13.62
C ALA A 34 8.39 10.19 13.60
N LEU A 35 7.88 9.63 12.50
CA LEU A 35 7.73 8.19 12.35
C LEU A 35 9.06 7.45 12.24
N HIS A 36 10.02 7.97 11.45
CA HIS A 36 11.36 7.40 11.36
C HIS A 36 12.01 7.29 12.73
N ARG A 37 11.93 8.34 13.56
CA ARG A 37 12.42 8.29 14.95
C ARG A 37 11.64 7.31 15.82
N ARG A 38 10.31 7.30 15.73
CA ARG A 38 9.46 6.42 16.55
C ARG A 38 9.77 4.95 16.31
N TYR A 39 10.10 4.59 15.07
CA TYR A 39 10.30 3.21 14.65
C TYR A 39 11.76 2.83 14.42
N ASP A 40 12.70 3.76 14.68
CA ASP A 40 14.13 3.62 14.41
C ASP A 40 14.41 3.20 12.94
N ASP A 41 13.67 3.80 12.01
CA ASP A 41 13.84 3.57 10.58
C ASP A 41 14.79 4.58 9.96
N GLU A 42 15.61 4.12 9.01
CA GLU A 42 16.39 5.01 8.14
C GLU A 42 15.44 5.91 7.34
N PRO A 43 15.74 7.22 7.16
CA PRO A 43 14.88 8.11 6.40
C PRO A 43 14.63 7.61 4.97
N ALA A 44 13.35 7.53 4.58
CA ALA A 44 12.99 7.18 3.21
C ALA A 44 13.34 8.33 2.25
N MET A 45 14.15 8.05 1.22
CA MET A 45 14.27 8.93 0.06
C MET A 45 13.06 8.70 -0.84
N MET A 46 12.12 9.65 -0.82
CA MET A 46 10.88 9.54 -1.60
C MET A 46 11.06 10.11 -3.00
N GLU A 47 10.88 9.26 -4.00
CA GLU A 47 10.92 9.65 -5.41
C GLU A 47 9.88 8.86 -6.20
N ARG A 48 9.00 9.57 -6.93
CA ARG A 48 8.03 8.93 -7.81
C ARG A 48 8.71 8.49 -9.11
N THR A 49 8.68 7.20 -9.39
CA THR A 49 9.26 6.61 -10.60
C THR A 49 8.22 5.81 -11.39
N LYS A 50 8.44 5.63 -12.70
CA LYS A 50 7.59 4.76 -13.53
C LYS A 50 7.61 3.31 -13.04
N GLU A 51 8.76 2.84 -12.57
CA GLU A 51 8.92 1.50 -12.01
C GLU A 51 8.15 1.34 -10.70
N GLY A 52 8.29 2.30 -9.76
CA GLY A 52 7.50 2.33 -8.53
C GLY A 52 6.00 2.32 -8.79
N ARG A 53 5.52 3.09 -9.77
CA ARG A 53 4.12 3.08 -10.21
C ARG A 53 3.69 1.72 -10.78
N SER A 54 4.56 1.02 -11.51
CA SER A 54 4.28 -0.32 -12.05
C SER A 54 4.14 -1.37 -10.94
N ILE A 55 5.10 -1.39 -10.00
CA ILE A 55 5.07 -2.30 -8.84
C ILE A 55 3.86 -1.99 -7.95
N SER A 56 3.58 -0.71 -7.72
CA SER A 56 2.39 -0.24 -7.02
C SER A 56 1.11 -0.83 -7.63
N ARG A 57 0.93 -0.71 -8.95
CA ARG A 57 -0.22 -1.28 -9.66
C ARG A 57 -0.30 -2.79 -9.50
N PHE A 58 0.83 -3.48 -9.62
CA PHE A 58 0.90 -4.93 -9.44
C PHE A 58 0.45 -5.36 -8.03
N ARG A 59 0.92 -4.67 -6.99
CA ARG A 59 0.51 -4.94 -5.60
C ARG A 59 -0.97 -4.64 -5.38
N TYR A 60 -1.49 -3.55 -5.93
CA TYR A 60 -2.93 -3.24 -5.87
C TYR A 60 -3.78 -4.32 -6.56
N HIS A 61 -3.37 -4.81 -7.73
CA HIS A 61 -4.06 -5.92 -8.41
C HIS A 61 -4.04 -7.21 -7.60
N ASN A 62 -2.93 -7.50 -6.93
CA ASN A 62 -2.87 -8.63 -6.00
C ASN A 62 -3.82 -8.43 -4.81
N ALA A 63 -3.89 -7.24 -4.23
CA ALA A 63 -4.86 -6.94 -3.17
C ALA A 63 -6.30 -7.19 -3.62
N GLU A 64 -6.70 -6.70 -4.79
CA GLU A 64 -8.04 -6.94 -5.38
C GLU A 64 -8.31 -8.43 -5.64
N ARG A 65 -7.33 -9.17 -6.17
CA ARG A 65 -7.47 -10.61 -6.41
C ARG A 65 -7.71 -11.37 -5.11
N TRP A 66 -6.91 -11.12 -4.08
CA TRP A 66 -7.02 -11.80 -2.80
C TRP A 66 -8.22 -11.32 -1.97
N MET A 67 -8.68 -10.09 -2.17
CA MET A 67 -9.94 -9.61 -1.61
C MET A 67 -11.12 -10.48 -2.05
N THR A 68 -11.10 -11.02 -3.27
CA THR A 68 -12.12 -11.96 -3.76
C THR A 68 -12.14 -13.24 -2.93
N THR A 69 -10.97 -13.73 -2.52
CA THR A 69 -10.86 -14.90 -1.64
C THR A 69 -11.32 -14.58 -0.22
N LEU A 70 -10.93 -13.43 0.32
CA LEU A 70 -11.36 -12.98 1.65
C LEU A 70 -12.89 -12.80 1.74
N ALA A 71 -13.52 -12.41 0.64
CA ALA A 71 -14.97 -12.23 0.54
C ALA A 71 -15.74 -13.51 0.17
N ALA A 72 -15.09 -14.67 0.12
CA ALA A 72 -15.78 -15.92 -0.23
C ALA A 72 -16.67 -16.41 0.92
N ASP A 73 -17.87 -16.91 0.60
CA ASP A 73 -18.90 -17.29 1.57
C ASP A 73 -18.41 -18.27 2.63
N PHE A 74 -17.56 -19.23 2.25
CA PHE A 74 -17.01 -20.22 3.18
C PHE A 74 -16.14 -19.60 4.28
N LEU A 75 -15.61 -18.39 4.10
CA LEU A 75 -14.83 -17.68 5.14
C LEU A 75 -15.70 -16.80 6.03
N THR A 76 -17.01 -16.69 5.79
CA THR A 76 -17.88 -15.80 6.58
C THR A 76 -18.17 -16.34 7.98
N GLU A 77 -17.99 -17.64 8.21
CA GLU A 77 -18.30 -18.27 9.49
C GLU A 77 -17.25 -17.91 10.57
N PRO A 78 -17.66 -17.64 11.82
CA PRO A 78 -16.75 -17.25 12.90
C PRO A 78 -15.59 -18.21 13.16
N ARG A 79 -15.77 -19.51 12.88
CA ARG A 79 -14.72 -20.54 13.05
C ARG A 79 -13.49 -20.31 12.15
N PHE A 80 -13.64 -19.56 11.05
CA PHE A 80 -12.55 -19.24 10.12
C PHE A 80 -11.90 -17.88 10.39
N ALA A 81 -12.02 -17.35 11.60
CA ALA A 81 -11.49 -16.03 11.95
C ALA A 81 -9.97 -15.95 11.76
N GLN A 82 -9.22 -17.02 12.04
CA GLN A 82 -7.75 -17.01 11.87
C GLN A 82 -7.37 -16.95 10.39
N GLU A 83 -8.00 -17.77 9.56
CA GLU A 83 -7.79 -17.79 8.11
C GLU A 83 -8.20 -16.45 7.49
N ALA A 84 -9.31 -15.86 7.95
CA ALA A 84 -9.72 -14.53 7.53
C ALA A 84 -8.70 -13.46 7.93
N LEU A 85 -8.13 -13.52 9.15
CA LEU A 85 -7.10 -12.59 9.61
C LEU A 85 -5.78 -12.76 8.83
N HIS A 86 -5.36 -13.99 8.54
CA HIS A 86 -4.18 -14.24 7.73
C HIS A 86 -4.33 -13.62 6.33
N ARG A 87 -5.47 -13.88 5.66
CA ARG A 87 -5.76 -13.32 4.33
C ARG A 87 -5.91 -11.81 4.38
N ALA A 88 -6.59 -11.27 5.38
CA ALA A 88 -6.73 -9.83 5.60
C ALA A 88 -5.38 -9.13 5.76
N GLY A 89 -4.45 -9.73 6.50
CA GLY A 89 -3.08 -9.26 6.63
C GLY A 89 -2.37 -9.16 5.29
N PHE A 90 -2.42 -10.23 4.50
CA PHE A 90 -1.83 -10.23 3.15
C PHE A 90 -2.45 -9.17 2.24
N VAL A 91 -3.79 -9.07 2.17
CA VAL A 91 -4.48 -8.07 1.35
C VAL A 91 -4.10 -6.65 1.77
N THR A 92 -4.09 -6.38 3.08
CA THR A 92 -3.79 -5.07 3.63
C THR A 92 -2.34 -4.67 3.38
N GLN A 93 -1.39 -5.60 3.54
CA GLN A 93 0.01 -5.37 3.21
C GLN A 93 0.17 -4.97 1.75
N GLN A 94 -0.44 -5.73 0.82
CA GLN A 94 -0.35 -5.45 -0.61
C GLN A 94 -0.96 -4.09 -0.95
N ALA A 95 -2.10 -3.74 -0.36
CA ALA A 95 -2.77 -2.47 -0.59
C ALA A 95 -1.96 -1.26 -0.05
N LEU A 96 -1.46 -1.34 1.18
CA LEU A 96 -0.68 -0.26 1.79
C LEU A 96 0.68 -0.08 1.09
N CYS A 97 1.38 -1.18 0.77
CA CYS A 97 2.62 -1.11 0.00
C CYS A 97 2.37 -0.55 -1.41
N ALA A 98 1.22 -0.86 -2.04
CA ALA A 98 0.86 -0.22 -3.31
C ALA A 98 0.79 1.30 -3.16
N TYR A 99 0.10 1.80 -2.13
CA TYR A 99 0.04 3.24 -1.88
C TYR A 99 1.42 3.86 -1.61
N LEU A 100 2.24 3.25 -0.73
CA LEU A 100 3.57 3.76 -0.38
C LEU A 100 4.49 3.85 -1.61
N LEU A 101 4.48 2.81 -2.46
CA LEU A 101 5.22 2.82 -3.73
C LEU A 101 4.73 3.91 -4.68
N ASP A 102 3.42 4.17 -4.72
CA ASP A 102 2.84 5.17 -5.62
C ASP A 102 3.28 6.59 -5.27
N ILE A 103 3.39 6.88 -3.98
CA ILE A 103 3.80 8.20 -3.50
C ILE A 103 5.32 8.40 -3.48
N GLY A 104 6.10 7.34 -3.67
CA GLY A 104 7.55 7.41 -3.91
C GLY A 104 8.44 6.66 -2.93
N PHE A 105 7.91 5.88 -1.98
CA PHE A 105 8.77 4.97 -1.21
C PHE A 105 9.34 3.89 -2.13
N SER A 106 10.61 3.53 -1.94
CA SER A 106 11.22 2.44 -2.71
C SER A 106 10.74 1.07 -2.22
N ASP A 107 10.73 0.08 -3.12
CA ASP A 107 10.37 -1.29 -2.75
C ASP A 107 11.36 -1.87 -1.72
N ALA A 108 12.65 -1.58 -1.87
CA ALA A 108 13.69 -1.98 -0.93
C ALA A 108 13.47 -1.39 0.48
N TRP A 109 13.09 -0.11 0.57
CA TRP A 109 12.79 0.51 1.86
C TRP A 109 11.57 -0.14 2.51
N ASN A 110 10.48 -0.35 1.76
CA ASN A 110 9.28 -1.03 2.27
C ASN A 110 9.60 -2.44 2.76
N ALA A 111 10.38 -3.22 2.00
CA ALA A 111 10.80 -4.57 2.36
C ALA A 111 11.64 -4.59 3.65
N ARG A 112 12.52 -3.60 3.83
CA ARG A 112 13.40 -3.50 5.01
C ARG A 112 12.67 -2.99 6.26
N HIS A 113 11.79 -2.01 6.13
CA HIS A 113 11.26 -1.24 7.26
C HIS A 113 9.82 -1.57 7.63
N ILE A 114 8.96 -1.86 6.64
CA ILE A 114 7.55 -2.21 6.88
C ILE A 114 7.39 -3.71 7.15
N LYS A 115 8.05 -4.56 6.34
CA LYS A 115 7.94 -6.02 6.43
C LYS A 115 6.47 -6.45 6.49
N GLN A 116 6.07 -7.15 7.55
CA GLN A 116 4.69 -7.63 7.77
C GLN A 116 3.94 -6.85 8.86
N ASP A 117 4.43 -5.66 9.25
CA ASP A 117 3.81 -4.80 10.25
C ASP A 117 2.77 -3.88 9.59
N ILE A 118 1.49 -4.27 9.69
CA ILE A 118 0.36 -3.57 9.09
C ILE A 118 0.08 -2.25 9.80
N ALA A 119 0.26 -2.21 11.13
CA ALA A 119 0.08 -0.99 11.92
C ALA A 119 1.09 0.08 11.51
N LYS A 120 2.36 -0.31 11.33
CA LYS A 120 3.42 0.55 10.83
C LYS A 120 3.15 1.01 9.40
N ALA A 121 2.78 0.10 8.49
CA ALA A 121 2.40 0.44 7.12
C ALA A 121 1.28 1.49 7.08
N LEU A 122 0.25 1.31 7.90
CA LEU A 122 -0.89 2.23 7.98
C LEU A 122 -0.49 3.60 8.56
N ALA A 123 0.41 3.61 9.55
CA ALA A 123 0.93 4.85 10.12
C ALA A 123 1.71 5.67 9.07
N TYR A 124 2.63 5.04 8.34
CA TYR A 124 3.36 5.69 7.24
C TYR A 124 2.40 6.16 6.13
N ALA A 125 1.44 5.34 5.74
CA ALA A 125 0.46 5.72 4.73
C ALA A 125 -0.35 6.96 5.17
N ASN A 126 -0.86 6.96 6.40
CA ASN A 126 -1.65 8.08 6.93
C ASN A 126 -0.83 9.35 7.10
N ALA A 127 0.44 9.26 7.52
CA ALA A 127 1.34 10.41 7.60
C ALA A 127 1.60 11.07 6.24
N CYS A 128 1.41 10.31 5.15
CA CYS A 128 1.51 10.78 3.77
C CYS A 128 0.15 11.16 3.14
N GLY A 129 -0.91 11.27 3.94
CA GLY A 129 -2.22 11.72 3.46
C GLY A 129 -3.17 10.63 2.97
N PHE A 130 -2.89 9.34 3.26
CA PHE A 130 -3.84 8.25 2.96
C PHE A 130 -5.20 8.47 3.64
N GLY A 131 -5.19 8.92 4.89
CA GLY A 131 -6.39 9.37 5.61
C GLY A 131 -7.40 8.26 5.92
N HIS A 132 -6.93 7.06 6.29
CA HIS A 132 -7.76 5.89 6.58
C HIS A 132 -7.51 5.34 8.00
N GLY A 133 -7.59 6.22 8.99
CA GLY A 133 -7.32 5.92 10.41
C GLY A 133 -8.57 5.76 11.26
N CYS A 134 -9.66 5.16 10.75
CA CYS A 134 -10.83 4.91 11.59
C CYS A 134 -10.47 3.93 12.74
N PRO A 135 -11.09 4.05 13.93
CA PRO A 135 -10.69 3.27 15.10
C PRO A 135 -10.63 1.75 14.86
N ASP A 136 -11.60 1.21 14.12
CA ASP A 136 -11.65 -0.22 13.81
C ASP A 136 -10.53 -0.68 12.88
N MET A 137 -10.17 0.11 11.86
CA MET A 137 -9.04 -0.21 10.99
C MET A 137 -7.71 -0.10 11.74
N THR A 138 -7.56 0.90 12.61
CA THR A 138 -6.37 1.01 13.47
C THR A 138 -6.26 -0.20 14.41
N ARG A 139 -7.37 -0.62 15.04
CA ARG A 139 -7.41 -1.82 15.89
C ARG A 139 -7.09 -3.08 15.10
N LEU A 140 -7.68 -3.25 13.92
CA LEU A 140 -7.44 -4.38 13.04
C LEU A 140 -5.97 -4.42 12.60
N ALA A 141 -5.37 -3.29 12.22
CA ALA A 141 -3.97 -3.21 11.81
C ALA A 141 -3.00 -3.71 12.91
N VAL A 142 -3.30 -3.42 14.18
CA VAL A 142 -2.53 -3.95 15.33
C VAL A 142 -2.70 -5.46 15.44
N ILE A 143 -3.92 -5.97 15.34
CA ILE A 143 -4.20 -7.43 15.38
C ILE A 143 -3.49 -8.16 14.24
N LEU A 144 -3.47 -7.57 13.04
CA LEU A 144 -2.78 -8.09 11.86
C LEU A 144 -1.25 -8.00 11.94
N SER A 145 -0.66 -7.36 12.94
CA SER A 145 0.80 -7.17 12.99
C SER A 145 1.47 -8.18 13.93
N PRO A 146 2.45 -8.99 13.46
CA PRO A 146 2.63 -9.41 12.07
C PRO A 146 1.58 -10.46 11.68
N TYR A 147 1.22 -10.55 10.39
CA TYR A 147 0.06 -11.36 9.99
C TYR A 147 0.38 -12.84 9.81
N TRP A 148 1.67 -13.22 9.70
CA TRP A 148 2.07 -14.63 9.58
C TRP A 148 1.57 -15.49 10.75
N LYS A 149 1.40 -14.90 11.95
CA LYS A 149 0.93 -15.62 13.15
C LYS A 149 -0.42 -16.28 12.94
N TRP A 150 -1.26 -15.72 12.07
CA TRP A 150 -2.59 -16.27 11.77
C TRP A 150 -2.58 -17.47 10.83
N GLY A 151 -1.45 -17.76 10.18
CA GLY A 151 -1.29 -18.93 9.31
C GLY A 151 -0.58 -20.10 9.98
N TYR A 152 -0.30 -20.00 11.28
CA TYR A 152 0.36 -21.05 12.05
C TYR A 152 -0.68 -21.98 12.70
N HIS A 153 -0.38 -23.28 12.73
CA HIS A 153 -1.20 -24.28 13.43
C HIS A 153 -0.77 -24.33 14.90
N TYR A 154 -1.59 -23.77 15.79
CA TYR A 154 -1.38 -23.82 17.23
C TYR A 154 -2.10 -25.07 17.78
N ASP A 155 -1.44 -26.22 17.63
CA ASP A 155 -2.01 -27.53 17.99
C ASP A 155 -1.74 -27.92 19.46
N ASP A 156 -0.76 -27.30 20.12
CA ASP A 156 -0.28 -27.80 21.42
C ASP A 156 -0.75 -27.00 22.65
N TRP A 157 -1.02 -25.69 22.56
CA TRP A 157 -1.40 -24.88 23.75
C TRP A 157 -2.37 -23.74 23.39
N GLU A 158 -3.58 -23.74 23.98
CA GLU A 158 -4.57 -22.67 23.79
C GLU A 158 -4.08 -21.31 24.30
N GLU A 159 -3.21 -21.29 25.31
CA GLU A 159 -2.71 -20.07 25.94
C GLU A 159 -1.78 -19.25 25.02
N ASP A 160 -1.11 -19.91 24.06
CA ASP A 160 -0.25 -19.26 23.07
C ASP A 160 -1.00 -18.76 21.82
N ARG A 161 -2.30 -19.08 21.70
CA ARG A 161 -3.09 -18.72 20.54
C ARG A 161 -3.34 -17.20 20.51
N PRO A 162 -2.98 -16.52 19.41
CA PRO A 162 -3.22 -15.08 19.29
C PRO A 162 -4.72 -14.75 19.41
N ARG A 163 -5.04 -13.78 20.27
CA ARG A 163 -6.42 -13.31 20.41
C ARG A 163 -6.84 -12.52 19.18
N THR A 164 -7.99 -12.87 18.59
CA THR A 164 -8.55 -12.19 17.42
C THR A 164 -8.97 -10.73 17.71
N GLY A 165 -9.00 -10.32 18.98
CA GLY A 165 -9.46 -8.99 19.38
C GLY A 165 -10.96 -8.77 19.14
N GLY A 166 -11.74 -9.86 19.09
CA GLY A 166 -13.18 -9.83 18.80
C GLY A 166 -13.50 -9.66 17.32
N PHE A 167 -12.51 -9.66 16.42
CA PHE A 167 -12.76 -9.61 14.99
C PHE A 167 -13.28 -10.96 14.48
N ILE A 168 -14.39 -10.89 13.77
CA ILE A 168 -14.98 -12.00 13.02
C ILE A 168 -14.94 -11.69 11.53
N PRO A 169 -14.99 -12.68 10.63
CA PRO A 169 -14.88 -12.44 9.18
C PRO A 169 -15.88 -11.41 8.65
N ALA A 170 -17.12 -11.42 9.14
CA ALA A 170 -18.16 -10.45 8.79
C ALA A 170 -17.77 -8.99 9.07
N THR A 171 -16.88 -8.74 10.04
CA THR A 171 -16.35 -7.40 10.35
C THR A 171 -15.01 -7.11 9.65
N ILE A 172 -14.18 -8.14 9.44
CA ILE A 172 -12.86 -8.01 8.79
C ILE A 172 -13.02 -7.64 7.32
N THR A 173 -13.84 -8.38 6.58
CA THR A 173 -14.02 -8.23 5.13
C THR A 173 -14.40 -6.81 4.70
N PRO A 174 -15.43 -6.15 5.29
CA PRO A 174 -15.78 -4.78 4.90
C PRO A 174 -14.70 -3.75 5.26
N LEU A 175 -13.99 -3.91 6.39
CA LEU A 175 -12.88 -3.01 6.76
C LEU A 175 -11.74 -3.07 5.74
N VAL A 176 -11.30 -4.29 5.40
CA VAL A 176 -10.23 -4.49 4.42
C VAL A 176 -10.68 -4.00 3.03
N ARG A 177 -11.94 -4.25 2.65
CA ARG A 177 -12.49 -3.74 1.39
C ARG A 177 -12.45 -2.21 1.32
N ALA A 178 -12.83 -1.52 2.39
CA ALA A 178 -12.80 -0.06 2.46
C ALA A 178 -11.37 0.49 2.32
N LEU A 179 -10.38 -0.20 2.90
CA LEU A 179 -8.97 0.16 2.75
C LEU A 179 -8.49 -0.01 1.29
N VAL A 180 -8.83 -1.12 0.62
CA VAL A 180 -8.45 -1.35 -0.78
C VAL A 180 -9.19 -0.37 -1.72
N ASP A 181 -10.46 -0.05 -1.42
CA ASP A 181 -11.22 1.00 -2.12
C ASP A 181 -10.52 2.36 -1.95
N ARG A 182 -10.06 2.69 -0.75
CA ARG A 182 -9.32 3.94 -0.52
C ARG A 182 -8.02 3.99 -1.32
N VAL A 183 -7.28 2.89 -1.44
CA VAL A 183 -6.07 2.82 -2.29
C VAL A 183 -6.44 3.09 -3.74
N HIS A 184 -7.53 2.51 -4.26
CA HIS A 184 -8.02 2.81 -5.60
C HIS A 184 -8.27 4.31 -5.78
N ASP A 185 -8.98 4.94 -4.85
CA ASP A 185 -9.38 6.35 -4.95
C ASP A 185 -8.17 7.30 -4.98
N VAL A 186 -7.15 7.05 -4.14
CA VAL A 186 -5.99 7.96 -4.03
C VAL A 186 -4.93 7.71 -5.09
N THR A 187 -4.81 6.47 -5.59
CA THR A 187 -3.80 6.11 -6.59
C THR A 187 -4.34 6.16 -8.01
N GLY A 188 -5.66 6.08 -8.21
CA GLY A 188 -6.28 5.96 -9.52
C GLY A 188 -5.93 4.67 -10.28
N HIS A 189 -5.40 3.64 -9.60
CA HIS A 189 -5.11 2.36 -10.26
C HIS A 189 -6.40 1.70 -10.74
N PRO A 190 -6.50 1.27 -12.01
CA PRO A 190 -7.70 0.61 -12.49
C PRO A 190 -7.86 -0.75 -11.82
N ARG A 191 -9.08 -1.09 -11.41
CA ARG A 191 -9.41 -2.45 -10.93
C ARG A 191 -9.11 -3.49 -12.01
N PRO A 192 -8.64 -4.69 -11.64
CA PRO A 192 -8.48 -5.78 -12.59
C PRO A 192 -9.84 -6.18 -13.19
N LYS A 193 -9.82 -6.58 -14.48
CA LYS A 193 -11.03 -7.02 -15.20
C LYS A 193 -11.67 -8.20 -14.46
N GLY A 194 -13.00 -8.18 -14.30
CA GLY A 194 -13.78 -9.25 -13.63
C GLY A 194 -14.14 -8.99 -12.16
N CYS A 195 -13.50 -8.05 -11.47
CA CYS A 195 -13.87 -7.70 -10.09
C CYS A 195 -15.18 -6.89 -9.99
N GLN A 196 -15.51 -6.09 -11.01
CA GLN A 196 -16.75 -5.29 -11.03
C GLN A 196 -18.01 -6.16 -11.16
N ARG A 197 -17.95 -7.24 -11.95
CA ARG A 197 -19.10 -8.14 -12.19
C ARG A 197 -19.52 -8.87 -10.92
N ARG A 198 -18.55 -9.36 -10.14
CA ARG A 198 -18.80 -10.10 -8.88
C ARG A 198 -19.41 -9.22 -7.78
N ARG A 199 -19.12 -7.91 -7.75
CA ARG A 199 -19.71 -6.97 -6.77
C ARG A 199 -21.20 -6.71 -7.06
N GLN A 200 -21.60 -6.69 -8.33
CA GLN A 200 -23.01 -6.53 -8.73
C GLN A 200 -23.82 -7.79 -8.44
N GLU A 201 -23.23 -8.96 -8.65
CA GLU A 201 -23.86 -10.27 -8.37
C GLU A 201 -24.04 -10.53 -6.87
N ALA A 202 -23.13 -10.04 -6.00
CA ALA A 202 -23.21 -10.24 -4.55
C ALA A 202 -24.21 -9.32 -3.82
N TRP A 203 -24.74 -8.30 -4.51
CA TRP A 203 -25.68 -7.31 -3.96
C TRP A 203 -27.06 -7.35 -4.65
N SER A 204 -27.32 -8.38 -5.45
CA SER A 204 -28.63 -8.69 -6.03
C SER A 204 -29.23 -9.91 -5.32
#